data_AF-A0A5R9A9N5-F1
#
_entry.id   AF-A0A5R9A9N5-F1
#
_cell.length_a   1.000
_cell.length_b   1.000
_cell.length_c   1.000
_cell.angle_alpha   90.00
_cell.angle_beta   90.00
_cell.angle_gamma   90.00
#
_symmetry.space_group_name_H-M   'P 1'
#
loop_
_entity.id
_entity.type
_entity.pdbx_description
1 polymer ?
#
loop_
_entity_poly.entity_id
_entity_poly.type
_entity_poly.pdbx_seq_one_letter_code
_entity_poly.pdbx_strand_id
1 'polypeptide(L)'
;MTVKTLRATSGGKDRIIGMWRLPEDGVFSELYSIASEARNHVTGLQIAYQNIHGDIRRSEVAKREDGQKSAKERLYFLGQLQRKLDGARAAIQERASLMSAVQPYRDGDFTTVQIDLALASQLREMPPERRTSILFLGTDKRYVDAALRLPRELTGVSAEWYAKVQREAMVRANPREAQEIEELLLAAEDAQDTVRTAFSIIAGDGGIPLDDRVDAAGDSAKDLVTGVRESTIDRIQDRLADDADGEDEEIAQKIEVA
;
A
#
# COMPACT_ATOMS: atom_id res chain seq x y z
N MET A 1 -1.30 23.87 -0.10
CA MET A 1 -1.38 22.70 0.79
C MET A 1 -0.38 22.89 1.90
N THR A 2 -0.81 22.75 3.16
CA THR A 2 0.08 22.84 4.33
C THR A 2 0.52 21.43 4.68
N VAL A 3 1.81 21.14 4.55
CA VAL A 3 2.37 19.84 4.95
C VAL A 3 2.38 19.75 6.47
N LYS A 4 1.77 18.70 7.02
CA LYS A 4 1.73 18.44 8.46
C LYS A 4 2.77 17.39 8.83
N THR A 5 3.56 17.63 9.86
CA THR A 5 4.43 16.59 10.43
C THR A 5 3.70 15.83 11.52
N LEU A 6 3.61 14.50 11.39
CA LEU A 6 3.16 13.61 12.46
C LEU A 6 4.32 13.37 13.41
N ARG A 7 4.16 13.78 14.68
CA ARG A 7 5.20 13.68 15.72
C ARG A 7 4.73 12.87 16.91
N ALA A 8 5.59 12.04 17.47
CA ALA A 8 5.36 11.41 18.76
C ALA A 8 6.58 11.52 19.66
N THR A 9 6.34 11.44 20.96
CA THR A 9 7.39 11.39 21.95
C THR A 9 7.86 9.95 22.13
N SER A 10 9.17 9.72 22.02
CA SER A 10 9.82 8.42 22.26
C SER A 10 11.20 8.65 22.89
N GLY A 11 11.50 7.94 23.98
CA GLY A 11 12.73 8.13 24.76
C GLY A 11 12.86 9.54 25.33
N GLY A 12 11.73 10.20 25.64
CA GLY A 12 11.70 11.58 26.13
C GLY A 12 12.01 12.66 25.10
N LYS A 13 12.08 12.32 23.81
CA LYS A 13 12.29 13.28 22.70
C LYS A 13 11.13 13.22 21.71
N ASP A 14 10.77 14.36 21.15
CA ASP A 14 9.83 14.40 20.03
C ASP A 14 10.52 13.96 18.75
N ARG A 15 10.00 12.90 18.14
CA ARG A 15 10.44 12.35 16.86
C ARG A 15 9.38 12.58 15.79
N ILE A 16 9.82 12.89 14.58
CA ILE A 16 8.95 12.89 13.41
C ILE A 16 8.76 11.44 13.00
N ILE A 17 7.51 11.01 12.88
CA ILE A 17 7.12 9.67 12.44
C ILE A 17 6.73 9.69 10.96
N GLY A 18 6.15 10.79 10.49
CA GLY A 18 5.74 10.90 9.11
C GLY A 18 5.38 12.32 8.72
N MET A 19 5.11 12.50 7.44
CA MET A 19 4.56 13.71 6.87
C MET A 19 3.20 13.39 6.26
N TRP A 20 2.25 14.31 6.41
CA TRP A 20 0.93 14.20 5.83
C TRP A 20 0.66 15.43 4.98
N ARG A 21 0.37 15.21 3.70
CA ARG A 21 0.27 16.29 2.70
C ARG A 21 -1.17 16.63 2.30
N LEU A 22 -2.13 15.79 2.68
CA LEU A 22 -3.50 15.79 2.17
C LEU A 22 -4.53 16.15 3.27
N PRO A 23 -5.81 16.38 2.93
CA PRO A 23 -6.85 16.58 3.92
C PRO A 23 -6.98 15.39 4.90
N GLU A 24 -7.53 15.64 6.09
CA GLU A 24 -7.71 14.64 7.15
C GLU A 24 -9.10 13.99 7.10
N ASP A 25 -9.97 14.46 6.22
CA ASP A 25 -11.39 14.15 6.12
C ASP A 25 -11.77 13.60 4.73
N GLY A 26 -13.06 13.27 4.57
CA GLY A 26 -13.60 12.75 3.32
C GLY A 26 -12.94 11.44 2.89
N VAL A 27 -12.55 11.38 1.62
CA VAL A 27 -11.94 10.19 0.99
C VAL A 27 -10.57 9.83 1.56
N PHE A 28 -9.88 10.77 2.23
CA PHE A 28 -8.55 10.54 2.82
C PHE A 28 -8.61 10.11 4.29
N SER A 29 -9.79 10.17 4.92
CA SER A 29 -9.97 9.97 6.37
C SER A 29 -9.47 8.63 6.88
N GLU A 30 -9.69 7.55 6.11
CA GLU A 30 -9.24 6.21 6.49
C GLU A 30 -7.71 6.10 6.52
N LEU A 31 -7.04 6.57 5.46
CA LEU A 31 -5.58 6.56 5.36
C LEU A 31 -4.94 7.46 6.42
N TYR A 32 -5.55 8.61 6.69
CA TYR A 32 -5.12 9.48 7.77
C TYR A 32 -5.30 8.83 9.15
N SER A 33 -6.41 8.11 9.39
CA SER A 33 -6.64 7.38 10.64
C SER A 33 -5.54 6.36 10.89
N ILE A 34 -5.14 5.60 9.85
CA ILE A 34 -4.03 4.62 9.94
C ILE A 34 -2.73 5.32 10.34
N ALA A 35 -2.37 6.42 9.68
CA ALA A 35 -1.16 7.18 9.99
C ALA A 35 -1.20 7.78 11.42
N SER A 36 -2.34 8.31 11.82
CA SER A 36 -2.56 8.89 13.16
C SER A 36 -2.50 7.82 14.26
N GLU A 37 -3.11 6.65 14.04
CA GLU A 37 -3.08 5.51 14.96
C GLU A 37 -1.64 4.99 15.13
N ALA A 38 -0.87 4.86 14.04
CA ALA A 38 0.54 4.48 14.12
C ALA A 38 1.35 5.44 15.01
N ARG A 39 1.12 6.75 14.85
CA ARG A 39 1.72 7.80 15.71
C ARG A 39 1.27 7.67 17.17
N ASN A 40 0.00 7.34 17.42
CA ASN A 40 -0.53 7.12 18.76
C ASN A 40 0.07 5.87 19.41
N HIS A 41 0.42 4.83 18.64
CA HIS A 41 1.11 3.65 19.16
C HIS A 41 2.53 3.96 19.67
N VAL A 42 3.27 4.85 19.01
CA VAL A 42 4.58 5.30 19.53
C VAL A 42 4.41 6.10 20.82
N THR A 43 3.48 7.07 20.83
CA THR A 43 3.21 7.90 22.02
C THR A 43 2.77 7.05 23.21
N GLY A 44 1.88 6.08 22.96
CA GLY A 44 1.40 5.21 24.02
C GLY A 44 2.49 4.28 24.58
N LEU A 45 3.50 3.91 23.79
CA LEU A 45 4.64 3.13 24.32
C LEU A 45 5.39 3.95 25.35
N GLN A 46 5.65 5.22 25.03
CA GLN A 46 6.31 6.14 25.95
C GLN A 46 5.52 6.33 27.26
N ILE A 47 4.20 6.46 27.17
CA ILE A 47 3.32 6.54 28.35
C ILE A 47 3.41 5.23 29.17
N ALA A 48 3.36 4.07 28.50
CA ALA A 48 3.50 2.78 29.17
C ALA A 48 4.86 2.66 29.88
N TYR A 49 5.96 3.06 29.24
CA TYR A 49 7.29 3.05 29.85
C TYR A 49 7.39 3.98 31.06
N GLN A 50 6.79 5.17 30.99
CA GLN A 50 6.73 6.07 32.15
C GLN A 50 5.99 5.44 33.32
N ASN A 51 4.85 4.79 33.06
CA ASN A 51 4.06 4.12 34.11
C ASN A 51 4.81 2.92 34.70
N ILE A 52 5.43 2.09 33.86
CA ILE A 52 6.18 0.90 34.29
C ILE A 52 7.41 1.30 35.11
N HIS A 53 8.21 2.26 34.63
CA HIS A 53 9.42 2.69 35.34
C HIS A 53 9.13 3.54 36.57
N GLY A 54 7.99 4.25 36.59
CA GLY A 54 7.52 5.00 37.75
C GLY A 54 7.00 4.13 38.90
N ASP A 55 6.71 2.86 38.66
CA ASP A 55 6.27 1.93 39.71
C ASP A 55 7.49 1.42 40.52
N ILE A 56 7.66 2.00 41.71
CA ILE A 56 8.74 1.68 42.65
C ILE A 56 8.64 0.24 43.17
N ARG A 57 7.45 -0.38 43.12
CA ARG A 57 7.24 -1.74 43.64
C ARG A 57 7.71 -2.84 42.68
N ARG A 58 7.99 -2.50 41.42
CA ARG A 58 8.45 -3.47 40.42
C ARG A 58 9.97 -3.62 40.46
N SER A 59 10.44 -4.86 40.33
CA SER A 59 11.86 -5.14 40.09
C SER A 59 12.27 -4.63 38.71
N GLU A 60 13.55 -4.34 38.53
CA GLU A 60 14.07 -3.91 37.22
C GLU A 60 13.92 -4.98 36.13
N VAL A 61 13.87 -6.27 36.52
CA VAL A 61 13.58 -7.37 35.60
C VAL A 61 12.12 -7.30 35.14
N ALA A 62 11.17 -7.18 36.07
CA ALA A 62 9.75 -7.08 35.74
C ALA A 62 9.46 -5.85 34.86
N LYS A 63 10.09 -4.71 35.14
CA LYS A 63 9.97 -3.50 34.31
C LYS A 63 10.44 -3.73 32.87
N ARG A 64 11.55 -4.46 32.69
CA ARG A 64 12.07 -4.80 31.36
C ARG A 64 11.12 -5.73 30.60
N GLU A 65 10.65 -6.79 31.26
CA GLU A 65 9.73 -7.76 30.67
C GLU A 65 8.40 -7.11 30.28
N ASP A 66 7.80 -6.32 31.18
CA ASP A 66 6.58 -5.57 30.89
C ASP A 66 6.76 -4.55 29.77
N GLY A 67 7.94 -3.91 29.71
CA GLY A 67 8.29 -2.97 28.66
C GLY A 67 8.42 -3.64 27.29
N GLN A 68 9.06 -4.81 27.23
CA GLN A 68 9.15 -5.62 26.02
C GLN A 68 7.78 -6.13 25.59
N LYS A 69 6.96 -6.61 26.53
CA LYS A 69 5.59 -7.05 26.26
C LYS A 69 4.75 -5.93 25.66
N SER A 70 4.79 -4.72 26.24
CA SER A 70 4.04 -3.58 25.71
C SER A 70 4.53 -3.15 24.32
N ALA A 71 5.83 -3.26 24.04
CA ALA A 71 6.37 -3.03 22.71
C ALA A 71 5.90 -4.09 21.71
N LYS A 72 5.95 -5.39 22.06
CA LYS A 72 5.48 -6.49 21.20
C LYS A 72 3.99 -6.34 20.85
N GLU A 73 3.14 -6.05 21.83
CA GLU A 73 1.71 -5.79 21.62
C GLU A 73 1.48 -4.65 20.61
N ARG A 74 2.24 -3.55 20.72
CA ARG A 74 2.11 -2.42 19.80
C ARG A 74 2.64 -2.71 18.40
N LEU A 75 3.72 -3.49 18.28
CA LEU A 75 4.21 -3.95 16.97
C LEU A 75 3.15 -4.82 16.28
N TYR A 76 2.47 -5.69 17.03
CA TYR A 76 1.36 -6.49 16.49
C TYR A 76 0.22 -5.61 15.96
N PHE A 77 -0.19 -4.58 16.71
CA PHE A 77 -1.18 -3.61 16.20
C PHE A 77 -0.70 -2.86 14.96
N LEU A 78 0.58 -2.48 14.88
CA LEU A 78 1.12 -1.87 13.67
C LEU A 78 1.10 -2.83 12.47
N GLY A 79 1.34 -4.13 12.69
CA GLY A 79 1.15 -5.17 11.67
C GLY A 79 -0.30 -5.29 11.19
N GLN A 80 -1.28 -5.11 12.08
CA GLN A 80 -2.69 -5.04 11.69
C GLN A 80 -3.03 -3.78 10.89
N LEU A 81 -2.48 -2.62 11.27
CA LEU A 81 -2.64 -1.37 10.53
C LEU A 81 -2.06 -1.47 9.13
N GLN A 82 -0.91 -2.14 8.97
CA GLN A 82 -0.32 -2.40 7.67
C GLN A 82 -1.25 -3.24 6.79
N ARG A 83 -1.81 -4.33 7.31
CA ARG A 83 -2.79 -5.15 6.57
C ARG A 83 -4.02 -4.35 6.14
N LYS A 84 -4.49 -3.43 7.00
CA LYS A 84 -5.59 -2.52 6.65
C LYS A 84 -5.18 -1.55 5.52
N LEU A 85 -3.96 -1.03 5.57
CA LEU A 85 -3.40 -0.18 4.51
C LEU A 85 -3.26 -0.93 3.19
N ASP A 86 -2.82 -2.18 3.22
CA ASP A 86 -2.71 -3.03 2.02
C ASP A 86 -4.09 -3.26 1.39
N GLY A 87 -5.12 -3.51 2.21
CA GLY A 87 -6.51 -3.58 1.75
C GLY A 87 -7.01 -2.27 1.12
N ALA A 88 -6.70 -1.12 1.73
CA ALA A 88 -7.05 0.19 1.17
C ALA A 88 -6.33 0.46 -0.16
N ARG A 89 -5.05 0.07 -0.29
CA ARG A 89 -4.28 0.17 -1.54
C ARG A 89 -4.87 -0.71 -2.63
N ALA A 90 -5.27 -1.93 -2.31
CA ALA A 90 -5.94 -2.82 -3.26
C ALA A 90 -7.26 -2.21 -3.74
N ALA A 91 -8.06 -1.62 -2.86
CA ALA A 91 -9.31 -0.93 -3.23
C ALA A 91 -9.07 0.29 -4.14
N ILE A 92 -8.01 1.07 -3.89
CA ILE A 92 -7.62 2.20 -4.76
C ILE A 92 -7.20 1.69 -6.14
N GLN A 93 -6.43 0.59 -6.20
CA GLN A 93 -6.02 -0.03 -7.47
C GLN A 93 -7.21 -0.61 -8.23
N GLU A 94 -8.16 -1.23 -7.54
CA GLU A 94 -9.40 -1.73 -8.14
C GLU A 94 -10.21 -0.57 -8.72
N ARG A 95 -10.40 0.53 -7.98
CA ARG A 95 -11.06 1.73 -8.48
C ARG A 95 -10.36 2.29 -9.71
N ALA A 96 -9.02 2.32 -9.71
CA ALA A 96 -8.24 2.73 -10.88
C ALA A 96 -8.42 1.78 -12.07
N SER A 97 -8.58 0.47 -11.83
CA SER A 97 -8.79 -0.52 -12.89
C SER A 97 -10.17 -0.43 -13.55
N LEU A 98 -11.18 0.08 -12.83
CA LEU A 98 -12.53 0.32 -13.35
C LEU A 98 -12.62 1.56 -14.22
N MET A 99 -11.63 2.46 -14.16
CA MET A 99 -11.55 3.60 -15.06
C MET A 99 -11.38 3.08 -16.48
N SER A 100 -12.33 3.42 -17.36
CA SER A 100 -12.17 3.19 -18.79
C SER A 100 -12.01 4.50 -19.52
N ALA A 101 -11.02 4.55 -20.41
CA ALA A 101 -10.86 5.65 -21.35
C ALA A 101 -11.99 5.68 -22.39
N VAL A 102 -12.52 4.51 -22.75
CA VAL A 102 -13.41 4.35 -23.91
C VAL A 102 -14.55 3.39 -23.60
N GLN A 103 -15.78 3.80 -23.95
CA GLN A 103 -16.94 2.93 -23.82
C GLN A 103 -16.85 1.74 -24.80
N PRO A 104 -17.20 0.52 -24.36
CA PRO A 104 -17.35 -0.63 -25.25
C PRO A 104 -18.37 -0.37 -26.36
N TYR A 105 -18.31 -1.16 -27.43
CA TYR A 105 -19.34 -1.15 -28.46
C TYR A 105 -20.70 -1.52 -27.86
N ARG A 106 -21.75 -0.85 -28.33
CA ARG A 106 -23.12 -1.25 -28.01
C ARG A 106 -23.50 -2.46 -28.85
N ASP A 107 -24.36 -3.32 -28.31
CA ASP A 107 -24.88 -4.45 -29.05
C ASP A 107 -25.56 -3.99 -30.35
N GLY A 108 -25.12 -4.55 -31.48
CA GLY A 108 -25.62 -4.21 -32.82
C GLY A 108 -25.01 -2.95 -33.45
N ASP A 109 -24.03 -2.29 -32.83
CA ASP A 109 -23.35 -1.12 -33.42
C ASP A 109 -22.21 -1.52 -34.38
N PHE A 110 -22.59 -2.06 -35.53
CA PHE A 110 -21.64 -2.46 -36.58
C PHE A 110 -20.99 -1.26 -37.27
N THR A 111 -21.66 -0.10 -37.30
CA THR A 111 -21.18 1.10 -37.97
C THR A 111 -19.96 1.67 -37.27
N THR A 112 -19.98 1.77 -35.94
CA THR A 112 -18.82 2.28 -35.18
C THR A 112 -17.63 1.34 -35.30
N VAL A 113 -17.85 0.01 -35.33
CA VAL A 113 -16.78 -0.97 -35.57
C VAL A 113 -16.13 -0.77 -36.95
N GLN A 114 -16.92 -0.57 -38.01
CA GLN A 114 -16.40 -0.34 -39.35
C GLN A 114 -15.58 0.96 -39.44
N ILE A 115 -16.05 2.03 -38.81
CA ILE A 115 -15.33 3.30 -38.73
C ILE A 115 -14.00 3.09 -38.00
N ASP A 116 -14.01 2.43 -36.84
CA ASP A 116 -12.81 2.21 -36.03
C ASP A 116 -11.79 1.33 -36.77
N LEU A 117 -12.23 0.32 -37.53
CA LEU A 117 -11.34 -0.50 -38.37
C LEU A 117 -10.67 0.31 -39.49
N ALA A 118 -11.41 1.22 -40.13
CA ALA A 118 -10.84 2.11 -41.14
C ALA A 118 -9.81 3.08 -40.53
N LEU A 119 -10.11 3.63 -39.35
CA LEU A 119 -9.19 4.48 -38.59
C LEU A 119 -7.94 3.71 -38.14
N ALA A 120 -8.08 2.44 -37.73
CA ALA A 120 -6.95 1.59 -37.37
C ALA A 120 -6.04 1.29 -38.57
N SER A 121 -6.60 1.08 -39.77
CA SER A 121 -5.80 0.95 -41.01
C SER A 121 -5.00 2.22 -41.26
N GLN A 122 -5.64 3.38 -41.14
CA GLN A 122 -4.97 4.68 -41.31
C GLN A 122 -3.85 4.87 -40.28
N LEU A 123 -4.07 4.52 -39.01
CA LEU A 123 -3.01 4.57 -37.99
C LEU A 123 -1.84 3.65 -38.32
N ARG A 124 -2.11 2.46 -38.85
CA ARG A 124 -1.06 1.51 -39.23
C ARG A 124 -0.21 2.02 -40.39
N GLU A 125 -0.82 2.73 -41.34
CA GLU A 125 -0.15 3.33 -42.50
C GLU A 125 0.65 4.60 -42.15
N MET A 126 0.38 5.22 -41.00
CA MET A 126 1.12 6.40 -40.56
C MET A 126 2.56 6.08 -40.13
N PRO A 127 3.50 7.02 -40.30
CA PRO A 127 4.83 6.92 -39.69
C PRO A 127 4.73 6.74 -38.18
N PRO A 128 5.58 5.90 -37.55
CA PRO A 128 5.51 5.60 -36.12
C PRO A 128 5.49 6.86 -35.24
N GLU A 129 6.32 7.85 -35.53
CA GLU A 129 6.41 9.09 -34.76
C GLU A 129 5.08 9.86 -34.73
N ARG A 130 4.42 9.96 -35.90
CA ARG A 130 3.14 10.67 -36.05
C ARG A 130 1.99 9.91 -35.39
N ARG A 131 1.96 8.59 -35.52
CA ARG A 131 0.98 7.74 -34.83
C ARG A 131 1.12 7.88 -33.32
N THR A 132 2.34 7.74 -32.83
CA THR A 132 2.70 7.87 -31.42
C THR A 132 2.30 9.24 -30.87
N SER A 133 2.57 10.33 -31.60
CA SER A 133 2.17 11.67 -31.17
C SER A 133 0.65 11.85 -31.12
N ILE A 134 -0.09 11.40 -32.14
CA ILE A 134 -1.55 11.54 -32.18
C ILE A 134 -2.20 10.79 -31.02
N LEU A 135 -1.78 9.54 -30.78
CA LEU A 135 -2.36 8.71 -29.73
C LEU A 135 -2.00 9.19 -28.33
N PHE A 136 -0.74 9.61 -28.13
CA PHE A 136 -0.26 10.06 -26.83
C PHE A 136 -0.75 11.45 -26.48
N LEU A 137 -0.72 12.41 -27.41
CA LEU A 137 -1.23 13.77 -27.19
C LEU A 137 -2.76 13.82 -27.26
N GLY A 138 -3.39 12.83 -27.90
CA GLY A 138 -4.84 12.74 -28.03
C GLY A 138 -5.42 13.88 -28.84
N THR A 139 -4.65 14.37 -29.82
CA THR A 139 -5.06 15.47 -30.71
C THR A 139 -6.33 15.14 -31.47
N ASP A 140 -6.59 13.85 -31.73
CA ASP A 140 -7.83 13.39 -32.31
C ASP A 140 -8.39 12.22 -31.51
N LYS A 141 -9.51 12.49 -30.83
CA LYS A 141 -10.19 11.55 -29.95
C LYS A 141 -10.68 10.29 -30.70
N ARG A 142 -11.08 10.40 -31.96
CA ARG A 142 -11.61 9.25 -32.73
C ARG A 142 -10.54 8.19 -32.97
N TYR A 143 -9.31 8.63 -33.25
CA TYR A 143 -8.17 7.72 -33.40
C TYR A 143 -7.78 7.05 -32.09
N VAL A 144 -7.81 7.77 -30.97
CA VAL A 144 -7.54 7.20 -29.64
C VAL A 144 -8.62 6.18 -29.26
N ASP A 145 -9.90 6.51 -29.48
CA ASP A 145 -11.02 5.63 -29.19
C ASP A 145 -10.94 4.33 -30.01
N ALA A 146 -10.72 4.44 -31.32
CA ALA A 146 -10.53 3.30 -32.21
C ALA A 146 -9.32 2.46 -31.80
N ALA A 147 -8.21 3.11 -31.43
CA ALA A 147 -6.99 2.43 -31.02
C ALA A 147 -7.17 1.63 -29.73
N LEU A 148 -8.01 2.08 -28.81
CA LEU A 148 -8.23 1.46 -27.50
C LEU A 148 -9.42 0.49 -27.46
N ARG A 149 -10.37 0.56 -28.41
CA ARG A 149 -11.44 -0.45 -28.54
C ARG A 149 -11.00 -1.68 -29.30
N LEU A 150 -10.15 -1.50 -30.30
CA LEU A 150 -9.71 -2.60 -31.17
C LEU A 150 -8.49 -3.32 -30.58
N PRO A 151 -8.31 -4.61 -30.89
CA PRO A 151 -7.09 -5.33 -30.59
C PRO A 151 -5.85 -4.59 -31.10
N ARG A 152 -4.79 -4.54 -30.27
CA ARG A 152 -3.51 -3.86 -30.57
C ARG A 152 -2.89 -4.29 -31.90
N GLU A 153 -3.12 -5.54 -32.30
CA GLU A 153 -2.62 -6.10 -33.55
C GLU A 153 -3.17 -5.32 -34.74
N LEU A 154 -4.41 -4.83 -34.67
CA LEU A 154 -5.07 -4.07 -35.74
C LEU A 154 -4.53 -2.64 -35.86
N THR A 155 -4.08 -2.04 -34.76
CA THR A 155 -3.67 -0.64 -34.68
C THR A 155 -2.17 -0.45 -34.93
N GLY A 156 -1.39 -1.54 -34.92
CA GLY A 156 0.06 -1.52 -35.15
C GLY A 156 0.86 -0.96 -34.00
N VAL A 157 0.30 -0.96 -32.79
CA VAL A 157 0.90 -0.39 -31.57
C VAL A 157 1.48 -1.52 -30.71
N SER A 158 2.68 -1.32 -30.15
CA SER A 158 3.29 -2.28 -29.22
C SER A 158 2.53 -2.33 -27.90
N ALA A 159 2.61 -3.45 -27.17
CA ALA A 159 1.91 -3.63 -25.90
C ALA A 159 2.28 -2.56 -24.86
N GLU A 160 3.58 -2.24 -24.75
CA GLU A 160 4.06 -1.20 -23.83
C GLU A 160 3.51 0.19 -24.18
N TRP A 161 3.44 0.50 -25.48
CA TRP A 161 2.94 1.79 -25.93
C TRP A 161 1.42 1.89 -25.77
N TYR A 162 0.71 0.80 -26.05
CA TYR A 162 -0.72 0.69 -25.82
C TYR A 162 -1.06 0.97 -24.35
N ALA A 163 -0.33 0.37 -23.41
CA ALA A 163 -0.54 0.61 -21.97
C ALA A 163 -0.25 2.07 -21.55
N LYS A 164 0.68 2.75 -22.23
CA LYS A 164 0.92 4.20 -22.02
C LYS A 164 -0.23 5.04 -22.57
N VAL A 165 -0.65 4.79 -23.81
CA VAL A 165 -1.77 5.51 -24.44
C VAL A 165 -3.07 5.30 -23.66
N GLN A 166 -3.32 4.08 -23.19
CA GLN A 166 -4.49 3.77 -22.37
C GLN A 166 -4.49 4.59 -21.08
N ARG A 167 -3.36 4.64 -20.35
CA ARG A 167 -3.23 5.47 -19.14
C ARG A 167 -3.49 6.95 -19.40
N GLU A 168 -2.84 7.52 -20.40
CA GLU A 168 -3.05 8.93 -20.76
C GLU A 168 -4.49 9.21 -21.20
N ALA A 169 -5.10 8.30 -21.96
CA ALA A 169 -6.49 8.42 -22.36
C ALA A 169 -7.45 8.34 -21.17
N MET A 170 -7.18 7.50 -20.17
CA MET A 170 -7.97 7.42 -18.93
C MET A 170 -7.90 8.72 -18.13
N VAL A 171 -6.69 9.29 -17.98
CA VAL A 171 -6.47 10.57 -17.29
C VAL A 171 -7.21 11.71 -18.00
N ARG A 172 -7.17 11.75 -19.33
CA ARG A 172 -7.90 12.77 -20.10
C ARG A 172 -9.42 12.61 -20.03
N ALA A 173 -9.91 11.38 -20.05
CA ALA A 173 -11.34 11.09 -20.01
C ALA A 173 -11.94 11.45 -18.64
N ASN A 174 -11.21 11.19 -17.56
CA ASN A 174 -11.67 11.36 -16.18
C ASN A 174 -10.62 12.11 -15.33
N PRO A 175 -10.37 13.41 -15.61
CA PRO A 175 -9.25 14.14 -15.01
C PRO A 175 -9.38 14.30 -13.49
N ARG A 176 -10.61 14.48 -12.98
CA ARG A 176 -10.85 14.61 -11.54
C ARG A 176 -10.61 13.32 -10.78
N GLU A 177 -11.11 12.20 -11.32
CA GLU A 177 -10.95 10.89 -10.68
C GLU A 177 -9.52 10.39 -10.76
N ALA A 178 -8.82 10.66 -11.87
CA ALA A 178 -7.40 10.37 -11.99
C ALA A 178 -6.57 11.14 -10.94
N GLN A 179 -6.86 12.45 -10.77
CA GLN A 179 -6.22 13.25 -9.74
C GLN A 179 -6.53 12.72 -8.33
N GLU A 180 -7.79 12.37 -8.05
CA GLU A 180 -8.18 11.82 -6.75
C GLU A 180 -7.46 10.50 -6.45
N ILE A 181 -7.33 9.60 -7.43
CA ILE A 181 -6.60 8.34 -7.27
C ILE A 181 -5.11 8.59 -7.04
N GLU A 182 -4.50 9.52 -7.77
CA GLU A 182 -3.09 9.90 -7.56
C GLU A 182 -2.88 10.46 -6.14
N GLU A 183 -3.78 11.32 -5.68
CA GLU A 183 -3.77 11.84 -4.31
C GLU A 183 -3.99 10.72 -3.27
N LEU A 184 -4.89 9.77 -3.51
CA LEU A 184 -5.10 8.62 -2.63
C LEU A 184 -3.89 7.68 -2.56
N LEU A 185 -3.21 7.47 -3.69
CA LEU A 185 -1.94 6.71 -3.72
C LEU A 185 -0.85 7.43 -2.94
N LEU A 186 -0.77 8.75 -3.06
CA LEU A 186 0.15 9.58 -2.28
C LEU A 186 -0.15 9.52 -0.77
N ALA A 187 -1.44 9.57 -0.38
CA ALA A 187 -1.88 9.39 1.01
C ALA A 187 -1.50 8.00 1.54
N ALA A 188 -1.64 6.96 0.72
CA ALA A 188 -1.28 5.60 1.11
C ALA A 188 0.24 5.45 1.31
N GLU A 189 1.06 6.12 0.49
CA GLU A 189 2.51 6.19 0.67
C GLU A 189 2.89 6.95 1.96
N ASP A 190 2.27 8.10 2.21
CA ASP A 190 2.47 8.87 3.47
C ASP A 190 2.10 8.03 4.70
N ALA A 191 1.00 7.26 4.62
CA ALA A 191 0.58 6.34 5.68
C ALA A 191 1.58 5.18 5.85
N GLN A 192 2.05 4.56 4.76
CA GLN A 192 3.04 3.49 4.77
C GLN A 192 4.32 3.93 5.49
N ASP A 193 4.84 5.10 5.12
CA ASP A 193 6.05 5.65 5.71
C ASP A 193 5.89 5.92 7.20
N THR A 194 4.70 6.38 7.61
CA THR A 194 4.37 6.62 9.01
C THR A 194 4.32 5.30 9.79
N VAL A 195 3.64 4.27 9.28
CA VAL A 195 3.54 2.95 9.93
C VAL A 195 4.93 2.31 10.05
N ARG A 196 5.72 2.32 8.97
CA ARG A 196 7.08 1.77 8.94
C ARG A 196 8.03 2.47 9.91
N THR A 197 7.96 3.80 9.99
CA THR A 197 8.77 4.58 10.93
C THR A 197 8.34 4.32 12.38
N ALA A 198 7.03 4.25 12.65
CA ALA A 198 6.51 3.89 13.97
C ALA A 198 6.98 2.50 14.39
N PHE A 199 6.92 1.52 13.48
CA PHE A 199 7.37 0.15 13.73
C PHE A 199 8.85 0.11 14.09
N SER A 200 9.68 0.81 13.32
CA SER A 200 11.13 0.90 13.54
C SER A 200 11.47 1.57 14.88
N ILE A 201 10.75 2.63 15.27
CA ILE A 201 10.94 3.31 16.56
C ILE A 201 10.57 2.38 17.72
N ILE A 202 9.40 1.73 17.67
CA ILE A 202 8.94 0.83 18.75
C ILE A 202 9.87 -0.37 18.88
N ALA A 203 10.28 -0.98 17.77
CA ALA A 203 11.19 -2.12 17.79
C ALA A 203 12.58 -1.76 18.33
N GLY A 204 13.08 -0.56 18.00
CA GLY A 204 14.34 -0.03 18.51
C GLY A 204 14.29 0.32 19.99
N ASP A 205 13.28 1.07 20.42
CA ASP A 205 13.13 1.51 21.81
C ASP A 205 12.80 0.33 22.76
N GLY A 206 12.04 -0.66 22.28
CA GLY A 206 11.70 -1.85 23.06
C GLY A 206 12.75 -2.95 23.06
N GLY A 207 13.84 -2.80 22.29
CA GLY A 207 14.89 -3.81 22.21
C GLY A 207 14.39 -5.17 21.72
N ILE A 208 13.38 -5.18 20.85
CA ILE A 208 12.73 -6.40 20.36
C ILE A 208 13.68 -7.11 19.38
N PRO A 209 13.93 -8.42 19.51
CA PRO A 209 14.78 -9.16 18.59
C PRO A 209 14.11 -9.30 17.21
N LEU A 210 14.91 -9.63 16.18
CA LEU A 210 14.42 -9.69 14.81
C LEU A 210 13.26 -10.69 14.63
N ASP A 211 13.36 -11.85 15.26
CA ASP A 211 12.35 -12.91 15.15
C ASP A 211 10.98 -12.43 15.68
N ASP A 212 10.96 -11.78 16.84
CA ASP A 212 9.74 -11.18 17.41
C ASP A 212 9.19 -10.01 16.56
N ARG A 213 10.05 -9.30 15.82
CA ARG A 213 9.60 -8.26 14.88
C ARG A 213 8.89 -8.88 13.68
N VAL A 214 9.45 -9.95 13.13
CA VAL A 214 8.86 -10.65 11.98
C VAL A 214 7.54 -11.31 12.40
N ASP A 215 7.51 -11.99 13.55
CA ASP A 215 6.30 -12.54 14.18
C ASP A 215 5.21 -11.46 14.35
N ALA A 216 5.54 -10.33 14.98
CA ALA A 216 4.57 -9.25 15.20
C ALA A 216 4.07 -8.59 13.89
N ALA A 217 4.91 -8.52 12.85
CA ALA A 217 4.52 -7.98 11.56
C ALA A 217 3.70 -8.96 10.70
N GLY A 218 3.85 -10.27 10.92
CA GLY A 218 3.17 -11.32 10.17
C GLY A 218 3.48 -11.27 8.68
N ASP A 219 2.45 -11.41 7.84
CA ASP A 219 2.58 -11.41 6.37
C ASP A 219 3.18 -10.11 5.82
N SER A 220 2.97 -8.99 6.51
CA SER A 220 3.47 -7.68 6.10
C SER A 220 4.91 -7.38 6.59
N ALA A 221 5.65 -8.40 7.06
CA ALA A 221 7.02 -8.23 7.56
C ALA A 221 7.97 -7.62 6.52
N LYS A 222 7.78 -7.91 5.24
CA LYS A 222 8.62 -7.36 4.15
C LYS A 222 8.51 -5.84 4.03
N ASP A 223 7.33 -5.28 4.28
CA ASP A 223 7.08 -3.85 4.17
C ASP A 223 7.45 -3.08 5.44
N LEU A 224 7.43 -3.75 6.60
CA LEU A 224 7.63 -3.14 7.92
C LEU A 224 9.05 -3.30 8.47
N VAL A 225 9.68 -4.45 8.27
CA VAL A 225 10.99 -4.77 8.87
C VAL A 225 12.12 -4.26 7.96
N THR A 226 12.68 -3.12 8.32
CA THR A 226 13.75 -2.47 7.55
C THR A 226 15.16 -2.91 7.98
N GLY A 227 16.13 -2.81 7.06
CA GLY A 227 17.55 -3.06 7.35
C GLY A 227 17.99 -4.53 7.29
N VAL A 228 17.10 -5.43 6.85
CA VAL A 228 17.36 -6.86 6.70
C VAL A 228 17.05 -7.30 5.27
N ARG A 229 17.77 -8.29 4.75
CA ARG A 229 17.49 -8.86 3.42
C ARG A 229 16.15 -9.62 3.44
N GLU A 230 15.34 -9.47 2.40
CA GLU A 230 14.06 -10.18 2.26
C GLU A 230 14.18 -11.70 2.48
N SER A 231 15.18 -12.34 1.87
CA SER A 231 15.50 -13.77 2.09
C SER A 231 15.73 -14.21 3.55
N THR A 232 15.99 -13.27 4.46
CA THR A 232 16.12 -13.56 5.90
C THR A 232 14.77 -13.46 6.59
N ILE A 233 13.93 -12.52 6.16
CA ILE A 233 12.53 -12.41 6.60
C ILE A 233 11.78 -13.68 6.19
N ASP A 234 11.94 -14.11 4.92
CA ASP A 234 11.33 -15.36 4.40
C ASP A 234 11.72 -16.56 5.27
N ARG A 235 13.01 -16.75 5.54
CA ARG A 235 13.50 -17.85 6.39
C ARG A 235 12.95 -17.82 7.81
N ILE A 236 12.72 -16.64 8.37
CA ILE A 236 12.13 -16.49 9.71
C ILE A 236 10.64 -16.80 9.64
N GLN A 237 9.92 -16.32 8.62
CA GLN A 237 8.51 -16.64 8.40
C GLN A 237 8.28 -18.14 8.20
N ASP A 238 9.11 -18.80 7.38
CA ASP A 238 9.05 -20.25 7.15
C ASP A 238 9.25 -21.01 8.47
N ARG A 239 10.27 -20.65 9.25
CA ARG A 239 10.52 -21.28 10.56
C ARG A 239 9.37 -21.06 11.55
N LEU A 240 8.81 -19.86 11.60
CA LEU A 240 7.67 -19.56 12.49
C LEU A 240 6.40 -20.31 12.07
N ALA A 241 6.21 -20.54 10.76
CA ALA A 241 5.11 -21.35 10.25
C ALA A 241 5.31 -22.83 10.60
N ASP A 242 6.52 -23.37 10.42
CA ASP A 242 6.86 -24.75 10.80
C ASP A 242 6.68 -24.99 12.31
N ASP A 243 7.05 -24.01 13.15
CA ASP A 243 6.87 -24.09 14.61
C ASP A 243 5.37 -24.06 15.00
N ALA A 244 4.54 -23.28 14.30
CA ALA A 244 3.09 -23.20 14.54
C ALA A 244 2.36 -24.50 14.12
N ASP A 245 2.71 -25.05 12.96
CA ASP A 245 2.13 -26.31 12.46
C ASP A 245 2.50 -27.50 13.40
N GLY A 246 3.70 -27.49 13.97
CA GLY A 246 4.13 -28.48 14.96
C GLY A 246 3.38 -28.41 16.30
N GLU A 247 3.05 -27.19 16.76
CA GLU A 247 2.23 -27.00 17.97
C GLU A 247 0.78 -27.46 17.75
N ASP A 248 0.19 -27.18 16.58
CA ASP A 248 -1.17 -27.59 16.23
C ASP A 248 -1.30 -29.12 16.12
N GLU A 249 -0.29 -29.82 15.58
CA GLU A 249 -0.23 -31.28 15.57
C GLU A 249 -0.09 -31.88 16.99
N GLU A 250 0.70 -31.27 17.87
CA GLU A 250 0.85 -31.72 19.25
C GLU A 250 -0.43 -31.52 20.08
N ILE A 251 -1.16 -30.43 19.83
CA ILE A 251 -2.47 -30.17 20.45
C ILE A 251 -3.52 -31.14 19.92
N ALA A 252 -3.55 -31.40 18.60
CA ALA A 252 -4.46 -32.37 18.00
C ALA A 252 -4.23 -33.78 18.57
N GLN A 253 -2.98 -34.21 18.72
CA GLN A 253 -2.64 -35.50 19.33
C GLN A 253 -3.04 -35.59 20.82
N LYS A 254 -2.92 -34.49 21.59
CA LYS A 254 -3.37 -34.47 23.00
C LYS A 254 -4.89 -34.54 23.15
N ILE A 255 -5.65 -34.07 22.17
CA ILE A 255 -7.11 -34.14 22.15
C ILE A 255 -7.58 -35.55 21.74
N GLU A 256 -6.86 -36.24 20.86
CA GLU A 256 -7.23 -37.59 20.39
C GLU A 256 -6.94 -38.71 21.40
N VAL A 257 -6.08 -38.44 22.40
CA VAL A 257 -5.68 -39.40 23.45
C VAL A 257 -6.48 -39.22 24.77
N ALA A 258 -7.32 -38.18 24.87
CA ALA A 258 -8.16 -37.88 26.04
C ALA A 258 -9.61 -38.40 25.88
#